data_AF-A0A0V0Q7M2-F1
#
_entry.id   AF-A0A0V0Q7M2-F1
#
_cell.length_a   1.000
_cell.length_b   1.000
_cell.length_c   1.000
_cell.angle_alpha   90.00
_cell.angle_beta   90.00
_cell.angle_gamma   90.00
#
_symmetry.space_group_name_H-M   'P 1'
#
loop_
_entity.id
_entity.type
_entity.pdbx_description
1 polymer ?
#
loop_
_entity_poly.entity_id
_entity_poly.type
_entity_poly.pdbx_seq_one_letter_code
_entity_poly.pdbx_strand_id
1 'polypeptide(L)'
;MKLYKSKRKLIKKKQKKLKKIQKREINLNKKQKIQQQKFTQNQQKRKSETSIQDIKIYPHDEQSFQNGNQNKFNDKQDGYSECIKDQTNHNLIQQKQSFSNQSPQNSEAIQNKQILDKDQNLENENISQNKLDIGSQSLTTQGSLPKKGLQGFKENMEKKLMKFKNNKTLLNLNKLDIKINKLQEEIYNLQMKYQDGKKREFMIDHFVGKAIISFQTETQKDKILEIYGDKQNPLCGFLKQNVEQLQFQGQALELEEAPYPKDIYWQNLKYNKSDQFKRQCISFGVNFCGMLICLLVNWLMVAWQQYNNDSHFLQNLISIIASILNSILNFAIIEMIEYLGSQYELVEFEISSFGARVVTNMLSFSFYLPVLPIIGFFTLISLILLYYTYKYVLLRNRSVSFQYGNEISVELTDLLEYIIPVFCASQIIFYSIVTDQQIQYILGSIGVFLGLIVVFVPMDSITKLIFKRIQAKPNDEDFQTAKQHFKTTYAQSNPAIDLIEKNLILKQAQQYGTSKIKQAFEKTLQPQKQNNVDVVIEI
;
A
#
# COMPACT_ATOMS: atom_id res chain seq x y z
N MET A 1 -15.97 8.02 -0.67
CA MET A 1 -14.49 8.23 -0.64
C MET A 1 -14.01 9.67 -0.33
N LYS A 2 -14.58 10.74 -0.92
CA LYS A 2 -14.12 12.13 -0.69
C LYS A 2 -14.08 12.52 0.80
N LEU A 3 -15.16 12.23 1.55
CA LEU A 3 -15.25 12.49 2.99
C LEU A 3 -14.15 11.79 3.79
N TYR A 4 -13.85 10.53 3.47
CA TYR A 4 -12.74 9.79 4.09
C TYR A 4 -11.38 10.43 3.82
N LYS A 5 -11.10 10.87 2.58
CA LYS A 5 -9.84 11.58 2.26
C LYS A 5 -9.73 12.87 3.09
N SER A 6 -10.82 13.62 3.25
CA SER A 6 -10.88 14.80 4.11
C SER A 6 -10.64 14.47 5.59
N LYS A 7 -11.31 13.44 6.12
CA LYS A 7 -11.12 12.94 7.49
C LYS A 7 -9.66 12.53 7.74
N ARG A 8 -9.06 11.76 6.83
CA ARG A 8 -7.65 11.31 6.92
C ARG A 8 -6.68 12.50 6.94
N LYS A 9 -6.92 13.52 6.10
CA LYS A 9 -6.12 14.77 6.11
C LYS A 9 -6.20 15.48 7.47
N LEU A 10 -7.39 15.57 8.07
CA LEU A 10 -7.57 16.17 9.40
C LEU A 10 -6.90 15.34 10.51
N ILE A 11 -7.00 14.01 10.47
CA ILE A 11 -6.32 13.12 11.42
C ILE A 11 -4.80 13.30 11.32
N LYS A 12 -4.21 13.29 10.11
CA LYS A 12 -2.77 13.54 9.92
C LYS A 12 -2.38 14.92 10.47
N LYS A 13 -3.22 15.94 10.27
CA LYS A 13 -3.00 17.29 10.82
C LYS A 13 -3.05 17.31 12.35
N LYS A 14 -3.98 16.58 12.97
CA LYS A 14 -4.08 16.39 14.44
C LYS A 14 -2.83 15.69 14.98
N GLN A 15 -2.44 14.57 14.38
CA GLN A 15 -1.24 13.81 14.76
C GLN A 15 0.03 14.66 14.68
N LYS A 16 0.22 15.45 13.59
CA LYS A 16 1.35 16.38 13.46
C LYS A 16 1.37 17.42 14.59
N LYS A 17 0.21 17.95 14.99
CA LYS A 17 0.11 18.89 16.11
C LYS A 17 0.43 18.22 17.46
N LEU A 18 -0.11 17.03 17.70
CA LEU A 18 0.18 16.24 18.91
C LEU A 18 1.67 15.94 19.06
N LYS A 19 2.33 15.48 17.99
CA LYS A 19 3.79 15.25 17.99
C LYS A 19 4.58 16.53 18.33
N LYS A 20 4.14 17.69 17.83
CA LYS A 20 4.76 19.00 18.17
C LYS A 20 4.57 19.35 19.65
N ILE A 21 3.41 19.06 20.24
CA ILE A 21 3.14 19.28 21.66
C ILE A 21 4.04 18.35 22.50
N GLN A 22 4.03 17.05 22.21
CA GLN A 22 4.88 16.06 22.90
C GLN A 22 6.36 16.43 22.83
N LYS A 23 6.88 16.83 21.66
CA LYS A 23 8.28 17.27 21.52
C LYS A 23 8.58 18.50 22.39
N ARG A 24 7.64 19.43 22.52
CA ARG A 24 7.79 20.61 23.38
C ARG A 24 7.74 20.26 24.86
N GLU A 25 6.87 19.33 25.27
CA GLU A 25 6.83 18.80 26.64
C GLU A 25 8.13 18.10 27.03
N ILE A 26 8.65 17.23 26.14
CA ILE A 26 9.96 16.58 26.34
C ILE A 26 11.08 17.62 26.51
N ASN A 27 11.09 18.66 25.67
CA ASN A 27 12.08 19.73 25.76
C ASN A 27 11.95 20.56 27.06
N LEU A 28 10.71 20.81 27.52
CA LEU A 28 10.45 21.49 28.79
C LEU A 28 10.94 20.64 29.97
N ASN A 29 10.63 19.35 29.99
CA ASN A 29 11.08 18.42 31.02
C ASN A 29 12.61 18.30 31.02
N LYS A 30 13.26 18.29 29.84
CA LYS A 30 14.73 18.30 29.73
C LYS A 30 15.32 19.59 30.33
N LYS A 31 14.74 20.76 30.05
CA LYS A 31 15.17 22.03 30.64
C LYS A 31 15.00 22.04 32.16
N GLN A 32 13.89 21.50 32.68
CA GLN A 32 13.66 21.34 34.12
C GLN A 32 14.75 20.49 34.78
N LYS A 33 15.06 19.33 34.21
CA LYS A 33 16.13 18.45 34.72
C LYS A 33 17.49 19.14 34.75
N ILE A 34 17.86 19.86 33.68
CA ILE A 34 19.13 20.62 33.62
C ILE A 34 19.17 21.71 34.69
N GLN A 35 18.07 22.42 34.92
CA GLN A 35 18.01 23.47 35.94
C GLN A 35 18.08 22.90 37.36
N GLN A 36 17.41 21.76 37.62
CA GLN A 36 17.54 21.04 38.88
C GLN A 36 18.98 20.59 39.13
N GLN A 37 19.65 20.01 38.12
CA GLN A 37 21.06 19.61 38.21
C GLN A 37 21.98 20.79 38.51
N LYS A 38 21.82 21.92 37.81
CA LYS A 38 22.60 23.16 38.09
C LYS A 38 22.38 23.66 39.51
N PHE A 39 21.15 23.59 40.01
CA PHE A 39 20.85 23.98 41.39
C PHE A 39 21.53 23.06 42.40
N THR A 40 21.49 21.74 42.19
CA THR A 40 22.19 20.76 43.03
C THR A 40 23.71 20.96 43.02
N GLN A 41 24.31 21.19 41.84
CA GLN A 41 25.74 21.47 41.69
C GLN A 41 26.14 22.76 42.45
N ASN A 42 25.35 23.82 42.32
CA ASN A 42 25.63 25.07 43.05
C ASN A 42 25.51 24.89 44.56
N GLN A 43 24.59 24.05 45.05
CA GLN A 43 24.50 23.73 46.48
C GLN A 43 25.72 22.93 46.97
N GLN A 44 26.17 21.95 46.19
CA GLN A 44 27.38 21.19 46.50
C GLN A 44 28.62 22.10 46.55
N LYS A 45 28.76 23.00 45.57
CA LYS A 45 29.86 23.97 45.52
C LYS A 45 29.87 24.92 46.73
N ARG A 46 28.70 25.42 47.14
CA ARG A 46 28.60 26.26 48.35
C ARG A 46 28.96 25.50 49.62
N LYS A 47 28.54 24.24 49.74
CA LYS A 47 28.92 23.38 50.88
C LYS A 47 30.43 23.17 50.97
N SER A 48 31.10 22.94 49.82
CA SER A 48 32.56 22.82 49.78
C SER A 48 33.28 24.13 50.10
N GLU A 49 32.73 25.28 49.70
CA GLU A 49 33.30 26.60 50.02
C GLU A 49 33.19 26.92 51.52
N THR A 50 32.08 26.57 52.18
CA THR A 50 31.93 26.73 53.63
C THR A 50 32.84 25.80 54.43
N SER A 51 33.07 24.56 53.98
CA SER A 51 34.01 23.64 54.67
C SER A 51 35.47 24.09 54.60
N ILE A 52 35.84 24.96 53.65
CA ILE A 52 37.21 25.48 53.50
C ILE A 52 37.47 26.67 54.45
N GLN A 53 36.43 27.36 54.94
CA GLN A 53 36.60 28.50 55.86
C GLN A 53 36.82 28.10 57.33
N ASP A 54 36.51 26.86 57.71
CA ASP A 54 36.67 26.35 59.08
C ASP A 54 38.02 25.62 59.34
N ILE A 55 38.98 25.72 58.41
CA ILE A 55 40.31 25.12 58.58
C ILE A 55 41.39 26.21 58.41
N LYS A 56 41.61 27.00 59.47
CA LYS A 56 42.90 27.65 59.75
C LYS A 56 43.68 26.73 60.70
N ILE A 57 44.52 25.87 60.15
CA ILE A 57 45.50 25.08 60.92
C ILE A 57 46.88 25.35 60.32
N TYR A 58 47.84 25.54 61.24
CA TYR A 58 49.23 25.97 61.08
C TYR A 58 50.07 25.11 60.10
N PRO A 59 51.16 25.67 59.55
CA PRO A 59 52.12 24.90 58.78
C PRO A 59 52.93 24.00 59.73
N HIS A 60 53.06 22.73 59.38
CA HIS A 60 54.05 21.85 59.98
C HIS A 60 54.86 21.21 58.86
N ASP A 61 56.15 21.50 58.87
CA ASP A 61 57.18 20.77 58.16
C ASP A 61 57.22 19.32 58.65
N GLU A 62 57.41 18.36 57.75
CA GLU A 62 58.55 17.42 57.74
C GLU A 62 58.37 16.25 56.74
N GLN A 63 59.41 16.10 55.92
CA GLN A 63 60.15 14.89 55.55
C GLN A 63 59.47 13.66 54.90
N SER A 64 59.88 13.47 53.63
CA SER A 64 60.40 12.25 52.99
C SER A 64 60.13 10.88 53.62
N PHE A 65 59.56 9.96 52.83
CA PHE A 65 60.11 8.61 52.65
C PHE A 65 59.69 8.01 51.30
N GLN A 66 60.68 7.47 50.58
CA GLN A 66 60.53 6.63 49.38
C GLN A 66 60.12 5.22 49.80
N ASN A 67 59.22 4.57 49.05
CA ASN A 67 59.52 3.35 48.27
C ASN A 67 58.25 2.61 47.80
N GLY A 68 58.33 2.08 46.58
CA GLY A 68 58.02 0.67 46.34
C GLY A 68 56.65 0.31 45.76
N ASN A 69 56.56 0.32 44.42
CA ASN A 69 56.25 -0.86 43.60
C ASN A 69 55.15 -1.83 44.06
N GLN A 70 54.06 -2.00 43.29
CA GLN A 70 53.97 -3.02 42.22
C GLN A 70 52.54 -3.21 41.65
N ASN A 71 52.55 -3.54 40.35
CA ASN A 71 51.64 -4.42 39.61
C ASN A 71 50.28 -3.92 39.10
N LYS A 72 50.33 -3.60 37.80
CA LYS A 72 49.25 -3.69 36.82
C LYS A 72 48.79 -5.15 36.65
N PHE A 73 47.48 -5.37 36.69
CA PHE A 73 46.83 -6.45 35.94
C PHE A 73 45.48 -5.93 35.43
N ASN A 74 45.36 -5.86 34.10
CA ASN A 74 44.11 -5.61 33.39
C ASN A 74 43.61 -6.97 32.93
N ASP A 75 42.47 -7.44 33.45
CA ASP A 75 41.70 -8.50 32.81
C ASP A 75 40.28 -8.01 32.54
N LYS A 76 39.94 -8.03 31.25
CA LYS A 76 38.59 -7.89 30.71
C LYS A 76 37.95 -9.27 30.74
N GLN A 77 36.80 -9.38 31.39
CA GLN A 77 35.86 -10.49 31.20
C GLN A 77 34.62 -9.95 30.49
N ASP A 78 34.45 -10.34 29.22
CA ASP A 78 33.17 -10.25 28.51
C ASP A 78 32.49 -11.63 28.61
N GLY A 79 31.27 -11.63 29.15
CA GLY A 79 30.45 -12.82 29.35
C GLY A 79 29.73 -13.27 28.09
N TYR A 80 29.80 -14.57 27.83
CA TYR A 80 28.95 -15.31 26.90
C TYR A 80 27.59 -15.60 27.54
N SER A 81 26.50 -15.52 26.76
CA SER A 81 25.23 -16.18 27.11
C SER A 81 24.63 -16.89 25.89
N GLU A 82 24.52 -18.21 26.07
CA GLU A 82 23.47 -19.16 25.66
C GLU A 82 22.84 -19.09 24.26
N CYS A 83 22.95 -20.22 23.55
CA CYS A 83 22.03 -20.63 22.51
C CYS A 83 21.62 -22.09 22.80
N ILE A 84 20.44 -22.27 23.40
CA ILE A 84 19.76 -23.56 23.58
C ILE A 84 19.00 -23.87 22.28
N LYS A 85 19.22 -25.06 21.72
CA LYS A 85 18.44 -25.63 20.62
C LYS A 85 17.47 -26.64 21.21
N ASP A 86 16.19 -26.32 21.18
CA ASP A 86 15.13 -27.29 21.49
C ASP A 86 14.69 -28.03 20.22
N GLN A 87 14.78 -29.35 20.30
CA GLN A 87 14.08 -30.31 19.47
C GLN A 87 12.60 -30.34 19.89
N THR A 88 11.68 -30.37 18.94
CA THR A 88 10.33 -30.91 19.20
C THR A 88 9.88 -31.77 18.03
N ASN A 89 9.79 -33.06 18.32
CA ASN A 89 8.91 -34.01 17.65
C ASN A 89 7.46 -33.68 18.03
N HIS A 90 6.51 -33.85 17.11
CA HIS A 90 5.21 -34.42 17.47
C HIS A 90 4.55 -35.12 16.29
N ASN A 91 4.38 -36.42 16.47
CA ASN A 91 3.48 -37.28 15.72
C ASN A 91 2.21 -37.53 16.57
N LEU A 92 1.13 -37.85 15.85
CA LEU A 92 0.01 -38.73 16.19
C LEU A 92 -1.32 -38.20 16.78
N ILE A 93 -2.37 -38.58 16.04
CA ILE A 93 -3.65 -39.21 16.44
C ILE A 93 -4.96 -38.40 16.27
N GLN A 94 -5.78 -39.03 15.44
CA GLN A 94 -7.20 -38.89 15.17
C GLN A 94 -8.06 -39.12 16.42
N GLN A 95 -9.19 -38.42 16.53
CA GLN A 95 -10.40 -39.04 17.07
C GLN A 95 -11.66 -38.46 16.43
N LYS A 96 -12.38 -39.37 15.75
CA LYS A 96 -13.78 -39.25 15.32
C LYS A 96 -14.66 -39.21 16.56
N GLN A 97 -15.65 -38.32 16.60
CA GLN A 97 -16.95 -38.62 17.21
C GLN A 97 -18.08 -37.92 16.43
N SER A 98 -18.99 -38.77 15.98
CA SER A 98 -20.30 -38.51 15.39
C SER A 98 -21.32 -38.20 16.49
N PHE A 99 -22.10 -37.12 16.35
CA PHE A 99 -23.39 -37.00 17.05
C PHE A 99 -24.45 -36.37 16.14
N SER A 100 -25.58 -37.07 16.12
CA SER A 100 -26.79 -36.84 15.36
C SER A 100 -27.75 -35.86 16.03
N ASN A 101 -28.26 -34.95 15.22
CA ASN A 101 -29.55 -34.24 15.25
C ASN A 101 -30.48 -34.41 16.45
N GLN A 102 -30.77 -33.31 17.14
CA GLN A 102 -32.11 -32.97 17.65
C GLN A 102 -32.34 -31.46 17.53
N SER A 103 -33.49 -31.07 16.97
CA SER A 103 -34.02 -29.71 16.93
C SER A 103 -34.43 -29.23 18.33
N PRO A 104 -34.57 -27.90 18.56
CA PRO A 104 -35.93 -27.38 18.52
C PRO A 104 -36.10 -25.95 17.98
N GLN A 105 -37.36 -25.68 17.67
CA GLN A 105 -37.98 -24.45 17.21
C GLN A 105 -37.97 -23.31 18.25
N ASN A 106 -38.08 -22.10 17.70
CA ASN A 106 -38.81 -20.91 18.18
C ASN A 106 -38.20 -19.94 19.21
N SER A 107 -38.40 -18.66 18.82
CA SER A 107 -38.65 -17.43 19.57
C SER A 107 -37.55 -16.89 20.49
N GLU A 108 -37.07 -15.67 20.16
CA GLU A 108 -37.30 -14.49 21.01
C GLU A 108 -36.86 -13.21 20.30
N ALA A 109 -37.87 -12.46 19.84
CA ALA A 109 -37.80 -11.03 19.65
C ALA A 109 -38.31 -10.35 20.93
N ILE A 110 -37.86 -9.13 21.18
CA ILE A 110 -38.29 -8.17 22.21
C ILE A 110 -37.50 -8.25 23.54
N GLN A 111 -36.33 -7.59 23.59
CA GLN A 111 -35.81 -7.02 24.85
C GLN A 111 -34.73 -5.93 24.72
N ASN A 112 -34.79 -5.05 23.71
CA ASN A 112 -33.78 -3.97 23.57
C ASN A 112 -34.41 -2.58 23.29
N LYS A 113 -35.24 -2.08 24.21
CA LYS A 113 -35.75 -0.69 24.15
C LYS A 113 -35.84 0.06 25.49
N GLN A 114 -35.12 -0.35 26.53
CA GLN A 114 -35.18 0.31 27.86
C GLN A 114 -33.83 0.67 28.48
N ILE A 115 -32.73 0.76 27.69
CA ILE A 115 -31.40 1.12 28.22
C ILE A 115 -31.02 2.59 27.92
N LEU A 116 -31.83 3.36 27.17
CA LEU A 116 -31.37 4.66 26.63
C LEU A 116 -31.62 5.90 27.50
N ASP A 117 -32.26 5.80 28.68
CA ASP A 117 -32.62 6.98 29.50
C ASP A 117 -31.87 7.10 30.83
N LYS A 118 -30.84 6.27 31.10
CA LYS A 118 -30.08 6.33 32.37
C LYS A 118 -28.71 7.02 32.31
N ASP A 119 -28.22 7.41 31.14
CA ASP A 119 -26.84 7.88 30.99
C ASP A 119 -26.63 9.41 30.99
N GLN A 120 -27.65 10.22 31.28
CA GLN A 120 -27.49 11.70 31.31
C GLN A 120 -27.16 12.30 32.68
N ASN A 121 -27.05 11.52 33.75
CA ASN A 121 -26.86 12.05 35.12
C ASN A 121 -25.54 11.64 35.81
N LEU A 122 -24.52 11.17 35.10
CA LEU A 122 -23.26 10.70 35.70
C LEU A 122 -21.98 11.45 35.29
N GLU A 123 -22.08 12.57 34.56
CA GLU A 123 -20.89 13.28 34.04
C GLU A 123 -20.36 14.47 34.86
N ASN A 124 -20.91 14.76 36.05
CA ASN A 124 -20.44 15.92 36.86
C ASN A 124 -19.70 15.59 38.17
N GLU A 125 -19.46 14.32 38.49
CA GLU A 125 -18.65 13.95 39.65
C GLU A 125 -17.65 12.86 39.27
N ASN A 126 -16.50 13.24 38.72
CA ASN A 126 -15.23 12.51 38.86
C ASN A 126 -14.06 13.26 38.20
N ILE A 127 -13.73 14.42 38.77
CA ILE A 127 -12.38 14.98 38.66
C ILE A 127 -11.86 15.17 40.08
N SER A 128 -11.45 14.09 40.72
CA SER A 128 -10.65 14.14 41.94
C SER A 128 -9.74 12.92 42.03
N GLN A 129 -8.44 13.22 42.02
CA GLN A 129 -7.34 12.46 42.62
C GLN A 129 -7.03 11.07 42.03
N ASN A 130 -6.24 11.06 40.95
CA ASN A 130 -5.24 10.00 40.73
C ASN A 130 -3.85 10.60 40.92
N LYS A 131 -3.35 10.49 42.15
CA LYS A 131 -2.00 10.86 42.56
C LYS A 131 -1.15 9.60 42.39
N LEU A 132 -0.18 9.63 41.46
CA LEU A 132 0.83 8.58 41.33
C LEU A 132 1.74 8.63 42.56
N ASP A 133 1.72 7.57 43.36
CA ASP A 133 2.69 7.35 44.44
C ASP A 133 4.03 6.94 43.83
N ILE A 134 5.01 7.85 43.95
CA ILE A 134 6.42 7.55 43.74
C ILE A 134 7.04 7.58 45.14
N GLY A 135 7.41 6.40 45.64
CA GLY A 135 8.04 6.24 46.95
C GLY A 135 9.32 7.05 47.06
N SER A 136 9.32 8.05 47.93
CA SER A 136 10.51 8.77 48.36
C SER A 136 10.89 8.32 49.78
N GLN A 137 11.98 7.58 49.90
CA GLN A 137 12.62 7.28 51.18
C GLN A 137 13.15 8.58 51.80
N SER A 138 12.77 8.83 53.05
CA SER A 138 13.16 10.00 53.84
C SER A 138 14.50 9.76 54.55
N LEU A 139 15.54 10.47 54.15
CA LEU A 139 16.73 10.70 54.97
C LEU A 139 16.52 11.99 55.77
N THR A 140 16.26 11.84 57.06
CA THR A 140 16.22 12.92 58.05
C THR A 140 17.64 13.33 58.42
N THR A 141 18.10 14.45 57.90
CA THR A 141 19.18 15.24 58.51
C THR A 141 18.75 16.71 58.55
N GLN A 142 18.76 17.27 59.76
CA GLN A 142 18.38 18.63 60.06
C GLN A 142 19.40 19.60 59.44
N GLY A 143 18.88 20.52 58.63
CA GLY A 143 19.61 21.62 58.03
C GLY A 143 18.63 22.45 57.22
N SER A 144 18.00 23.44 57.85
CA SER A 144 17.00 24.31 57.25
C SER A 144 17.63 25.23 56.20
N LEU A 145 17.75 24.73 54.96
CA LEU A 145 18.11 25.50 53.79
C LEU A 145 16.99 26.50 53.40
N PRO A 146 17.31 27.65 52.80
CA PRO A 146 16.33 28.68 52.45
C PRO A 146 15.40 28.21 51.33
N LYS A 147 14.21 27.69 51.70
CA LYS A 147 13.15 27.19 50.80
C LYS A 147 12.62 28.22 49.78
N LYS A 148 12.81 29.53 50.05
CA LYS A 148 12.19 30.62 49.26
C LYS A 148 12.64 30.67 47.78
N GLY A 149 13.88 30.29 47.45
CA GLY A 149 14.39 30.36 46.08
C GLY A 149 13.88 29.26 45.14
N LEU A 150 13.76 28.02 45.64
CA LEU A 150 13.32 26.87 44.85
C LEU A 150 11.81 26.93 44.57
N GLN A 151 11.04 27.43 45.52
CA GLN A 151 9.59 27.55 45.41
C GLN A 151 9.18 28.58 44.35
N GLY A 152 9.80 29.76 44.34
CA GLY A 152 9.55 30.77 43.30
C GLY A 152 9.94 30.31 41.88
N PHE A 153 10.98 29.49 41.76
CA PHE A 153 11.35 28.89 40.47
C PHE A 153 10.31 27.85 40.00
N LYS A 154 9.85 26.98 40.91
CA LYS A 154 8.80 25.98 40.61
C LYS A 154 7.50 26.65 40.18
N GLU A 155 7.06 27.69 40.89
CA GLU A 155 5.85 28.45 40.56
C GLU A 155 5.94 29.19 39.21
N ASN A 156 7.10 29.78 38.89
CA ASN A 156 7.29 30.44 37.58
C ASN A 156 7.29 29.42 36.43
N MET A 157 7.85 28.24 36.65
CA MET A 157 7.80 27.14 35.69
C MET A 157 6.38 26.59 35.52
N GLU A 158 5.63 26.39 36.60
CA GLU A 158 4.23 25.97 36.54
C GLU A 158 3.35 27.02 35.85
N LYS A 159 3.57 28.32 36.10
CA LYS A 159 2.90 29.40 35.35
C LYS A 159 3.24 29.40 33.86
N LYS A 160 4.50 29.14 33.48
CA LYS A 160 4.89 28.98 32.07
C LYS A 160 4.28 27.73 31.44
N LEU A 161 4.16 26.65 32.20
CA LEU A 161 3.56 25.38 31.75
C LEU A 161 2.03 25.51 31.60
N MET A 162 1.36 26.24 32.49
CA MET A 162 -0.05 26.61 32.40
C MET A 162 -0.31 27.60 31.25
N LYS A 163 0.54 28.62 31.08
CA LYS A 163 0.49 29.52 29.90
C LYS A 163 0.84 28.82 28.59
N PHE A 164 1.53 27.68 28.62
CA PHE A 164 1.82 26.87 27.44
C PHE A 164 0.68 25.88 27.14
N LYS A 165 0.08 25.31 28.19
CA LYS A 165 -1.23 24.62 28.14
C LYS A 165 -2.37 25.57 27.77
N ASN A 166 -2.12 26.89 27.69
CA ASN A 166 -3.10 27.89 27.29
C ASN A 166 -3.99 27.40 26.15
N ASN A 167 -5.27 27.68 26.37
CA ASN A 167 -6.41 27.24 25.59
C ASN A 167 -6.21 27.24 24.08
N LYS A 168 -5.45 28.16 23.47
CA LYS A 168 -5.39 28.27 22.00
C LYS A 168 -4.92 26.98 21.29
N THR A 169 -3.95 26.23 21.83
CA THR A 169 -3.50 24.98 21.18
C THR A 169 -4.48 23.84 21.42
N LEU A 170 -5.01 23.73 22.64
CA LEU A 170 -6.00 22.72 23.02
C LEU A 170 -7.33 22.96 22.29
N LEU A 171 -7.81 24.20 22.23
CA LEU A 171 -8.94 24.68 21.44
C LEU A 171 -8.76 24.34 19.96
N ASN A 172 -7.54 24.47 19.43
CA ASN A 172 -7.24 24.08 18.05
C ASN A 172 -7.24 22.57 17.82
N LEU A 173 -7.03 21.75 18.85
CA LEU A 173 -7.20 20.29 18.78
C LEU A 173 -8.68 19.93 18.90
N ASN A 174 -9.41 20.53 19.85
CA ASN A 174 -10.86 20.34 20.01
C ASN A 174 -11.62 20.73 18.73
N LYS A 175 -11.23 21.84 18.07
CA LYS A 175 -11.78 22.23 16.76
C LYS A 175 -11.49 21.19 15.66
N LEU A 176 -10.36 20.48 15.71
CA LEU A 176 -10.09 19.39 14.78
C LEU A 176 -10.95 18.16 15.09
N ASP A 177 -11.19 17.87 16.37
CA ASP A 177 -12.01 16.75 16.81
C ASP A 177 -13.47 16.93 16.46
N ILE A 178 -14.03 18.12 16.68
CA ILE A 178 -15.38 18.46 16.23
C ILE A 178 -15.51 18.26 14.70
N LYS A 179 -14.51 18.69 13.91
CA LYS A 179 -14.53 18.49 12.45
C LYS A 179 -14.40 17.02 12.05
N ILE A 180 -13.59 16.24 12.76
CA ILE A 180 -13.45 14.80 12.52
C ILE A 180 -14.76 14.08 12.85
N ASN A 181 -15.40 14.42 13.97
CA ASN A 181 -16.67 13.84 14.40
C ASN A 181 -17.81 14.21 13.45
N LYS A 182 -17.87 15.47 12.98
CA LYS A 182 -18.86 15.87 11.96
C LYS A 182 -18.70 15.05 10.67
N LEU A 183 -17.47 14.88 10.18
CA LEU A 183 -17.20 14.03 9.01
C LEU A 183 -17.53 12.56 9.29
N GLN A 184 -17.31 12.08 10.51
CA GLN A 184 -17.67 10.72 10.94
C GLN A 184 -19.19 10.50 10.84
N GLU A 185 -19.95 11.48 11.33
CA GLU A 185 -21.41 11.47 11.32
C GLU A 185 -21.94 11.55 9.88
N GLU A 186 -21.39 12.42 9.04
CA GLU A 186 -21.74 12.48 7.60
C GLU A 186 -21.48 11.14 6.89
N ILE A 187 -20.35 10.49 7.18
CA ILE A 187 -20.02 9.17 6.66
C ILE A 187 -21.03 8.12 7.14
N TYR A 188 -21.34 8.12 8.44
CA TYR A 188 -22.29 7.18 9.03
C TYR A 188 -23.70 7.37 8.44
N ASN A 189 -24.17 8.61 8.33
CA ASN A 189 -25.46 8.93 7.74
C ASN A 189 -25.55 8.49 6.28
N LEU A 190 -24.46 8.64 5.51
CA LEU A 190 -24.40 8.10 4.15
C LEU A 190 -24.48 6.58 4.14
N GLN A 191 -23.75 5.89 5.01
CA GLN A 191 -23.79 4.43 5.12
C GLN A 191 -25.20 3.93 5.46
N MET A 192 -25.86 4.57 6.43
CA MET A 192 -27.25 4.26 6.78
C MET A 192 -28.20 4.46 5.60
N LYS A 193 -28.00 5.51 4.78
CA LYS A 193 -28.80 5.73 3.56
C LYS A 193 -28.61 4.64 2.51
N TYR A 194 -27.40 4.09 2.37
CA TYR A 194 -27.16 2.94 1.48
C TYR A 194 -27.81 1.66 2.02
N GLN A 195 -27.66 1.39 3.33
CA GLN A 195 -28.23 0.20 3.96
C GLN A 195 -29.76 0.19 3.96
N ASP A 196 -30.40 1.35 4.11
CA ASP A 196 -31.86 1.45 4.08
C ASP A 196 -32.42 1.08 2.70
N GLY A 197 -31.68 1.32 1.60
CA GLY A 197 -32.08 0.94 0.23
C GLY A 197 -33.35 1.60 -0.31
N LYS A 198 -34.15 2.26 0.53
CA LYS A 198 -35.50 2.76 0.23
C LYS A 198 -35.52 4.08 -0.53
N LYS A 199 -34.42 4.82 -0.56
CA LYS A 199 -34.36 6.14 -1.21
C LYS A 199 -33.85 6.01 -2.64
N ARG A 200 -34.76 5.74 -3.58
CA ARG A 200 -34.47 5.62 -5.01
C ARG A 200 -33.67 6.81 -5.55
N GLU A 201 -34.06 8.03 -5.20
CA GLU A 201 -33.35 9.26 -5.58
C GLU A 201 -31.89 9.27 -5.13
N PHE A 202 -31.64 8.86 -3.88
CA PHE A 202 -30.27 8.77 -3.36
C PHE A 202 -29.44 7.73 -4.12
N MET A 203 -30.03 6.57 -4.41
CA MET A 203 -29.36 5.50 -5.14
C MET A 203 -29.07 5.91 -6.58
N ILE A 204 -29.95 6.64 -7.26
CA ILE A 204 -29.71 7.13 -8.63
C ILE A 204 -28.43 7.97 -8.70
N ASP A 205 -28.19 8.83 -7.70
CA ASP A 205 -27.03 9.73 -7.70
C ASP A 205 -25.72 9.08 -7.23
N HIS A 206 -25.81 7.95 -6.52
CA HIS A 206 -24.70 7.42 -5.73
C HIS A 206 -24.33 5.97 -6.03
N PHE A 207 -25.29 5.19 -6.55
CA PHE A 207 -25.06 3.81 -6.95
C PHE A 207 -24.31 3.78 -8.28
N VAL A 208 -23.30 2.93 -8.36
CA VAL A 208 -22.43 2.83 -9.54
C VAL A 208 -23.04 1.95 -10.63
N GLY A 209 -24.12 1.22 -10.33
CA GLY A 209 -24.74 0.29 -11.28
C GLY A 209 -24.01 -1.06 -11.36
N LYS A 210 -23.16 -1.39 -10.38
CA LYS A 210 -22.38 -2.63 -10.34
C LYS A 210 -22.65 -3.40 -9.06
N ALA A 211 -22.80 -4.71 -9.17
CA ALA A 211 -22.94 -5.64 -8.05
C ALA A 211 -22.00 -6.83 -8.27
N ILE A 212 -21.44 -7.37 -7.18
CA ILE A 212 -20.60 -8.57 -7.22
C ILE A 212 -21.41 -9.71 -6.64
N ILE A 213 -21.60 -10.76 -7.43
CA ILE A 213 -22.42 -11.91 -7.05
C ILE A 213 -21.48 -13.08 -6.79
N SER A 214 -21.57 -13.66 -5.60
CA SER A 214 -20.86 -14.90 -5.26
C SER A 214 -21.82 -16.08 -5.41
N PHE A 215 -21.33 -17.16 -6.02
CA PHE A 215 -22.09 -18.40 -6.19
C PHE A 215 -21.62 -19.46 -5.20
N GLN A 216 -22.44 -20.49 -4.96
CA GLN A 216 -22.08 -21.56 -4.03
C GLN A 216 -20.97 -22.44 -4.60
N THR A 217 -20.95 -22.66 -5.92
CA THR A 217 -19.92 -23.46 -6.60
C THR A 217 -19.51 -22.80 -7.93
N GLU A 218 -18.32 -23.14 -8.42
CA GLU A 218 -17.80 -22.62 -9.70
C GLU A 218 -18.68 -23.06 -10.88
N THR A 219 -19.16 -24.30 -10.86
CA THR A 219 -20.08 -24.85 -11.86
C THR A 219 -21.38 -24.04 -11.99
N GLN A 220 -21.90 -23.44 -10.90
CA GLN A 220 -23.08 -22.56 -10.98
C GLN A 220 -22.77 -21.24 -11.68
N LYS A 221 -21.63 -20.63 -11.36
CA LYS A 221 -21.12 -19.43 -12.03
C LYS A 221 -20.99 -19.67 -13.54
N ASP A 222 -20.33 -20.76 -13.93
CA ASP A 222 -20.07 -21.09 -15.34
C ASP A 222 -21.36 -21.31 -16.12
N LYS A 223 -22.36 -22.00 -15.54
CA LYS A 223 -23.67 -22.18 -16.18
C LYS A 223 -24.39 -20.86 -16.41
N ILE A 224 -24.32 -19.93 -15.47
CA ILE A 224 -24.96 -18.62 -15.60
C ILE A 224 -24.24 -17.77 -16.65
N LEU A 225 -22.91 -17.78 -16.66
CA LEU A 225 -22.11 -17.11 -17.69
C LEU A 225 -22.30 -17.75 -19.08
N GLU A 226 -22.53 -19.05 -19.17
CA GLU A 226 -22.79 -19.71 -20.45
C GLU A 226 -24.13 -19.29 -21.06
N ILE A 227 -25.17 -19.13 -20.22
CA ILE A 227 -26.52 -18.76 -20.63
C ILE A 227 -26.65 -17.26 -20.89
N TYR A 228 -26.11 -16.42 -19.99
CA TYR A 228 -26.36 -14.98 -19.99
C TYR A 228 -25.11 -14.11 -20.14
N GLY A 229 -23.92 -14.70 -20.02
CA GLY A 229 -22.67 -13.97 -20.17
C GLY A 229 -22.50 -13.51 -21.61
N ASP A 230 -21.99 -12.29 -21.78
CA ASP A 230 -21.73 -11.73 -23.09
C ASP A 230 -20.57 -12.51 -23.73
N LYS A 231 -20.89 -13.47 -24.61
CA LYS A 231 -19.89 -14.17 -25.45
C LYS A 231 -19.39 -13.21 -26.52
N GLN A 232 -18.69 -12.15 -26.10
CA GLN A 232 -17.92 -11.29 -26.98
C GLN A 232 -16.72 -12.08 -27.50
N ASN A 233 -16.95 -13.00 -28.44
CA ASN A 233 -15.88 -13.34 -29.36
C ASN A 233 -15.72 -12.14 -30.29
N PRO A 234 -14.63 -11.35 -30.19
CA PRO A 234 -14.46 -10.12 -30.97
C PRO A 234 -14.54 -10.35 -32.49
N LEU A 235 -14.25 -11.58 -32.93
CA LEU A 235 -14.29 -11.99 -34.34
C LEU A 235 -15.66 -12.45 -34.86
N CYS A 236 -16.64 -12.75 -34.01
CA CYS A 236 -17.95 -13.27 -34.43
C CYS A 236 -19.12 -12.32 -34.12
N GLY A 237 -18.83 -11.03 -33.93
CA GLY A 237 -19.84 -9.99 -33.63
C GLY A 237 -20.98 -9.85 -34.65
N PHE A 238 -20.89 -10.50 -35.82
CA PHE A 238 -21.92 -10.51 -36.86
C PHE A 238 -23.04 -11.53 -36.63
N LEU A 239 -22.84 -12.55 -35.81
CA LEU A 239 -23.86 -13.54 -35.47
C LEU A 239 -24.22 -13.44 -33.99
N LYS A 240 -24.76 -12.28 -33.59
CA LYS A 240 -25.47 -12.16 -32.32
C LYS A 240 -26.67 -13.09 -32.37
N GLN A 241 -26.55 -14.29 -31.81
CA GLN A 241 -27.72 -15.06 -31.44
C GLN A 241 -28.55 -14.20 -30.48
N ASN A 242 -29.86 -14.15 -30.72
CA ASN A 242 -30.83 -13.48 -29.85
C ASN A 242 -30.92 -14.25 -28.52
N VAL A 243 -29.89 -14.15 -27.70
CA VAL A 243 -29.92 -14.64 -26.33
C VAL A 243 -30.82 -13.69 -25.55
N GLU A 244 -31.82 -14.24 -24.86
CA GLU A 244 -32.68 -13.45 -23.98
C GLU A 244 -31.81 -12.73 -22.96
N GLN A 245 -31.75 -11.40 -23.07
CA GLN A 245 -31.00 -10.59 -22.12
C GLN A 245 -31.67 -10.70 -20.75
N LEU A 246 -30.87 -10.93 -19.72
CA LEU A 246 -31.36 -10.92 -18.34
C LEU A 246 -31.91 -9.51 -18.05
N GLN A 247 -33.21 -9.40 -17.79
CA GLN A 247 -33.85 -8.13 -17.45
C GLN A 247 -34.24 -8.08 -15.99
N PHE A 248 -33.95 -6.96 -15.33
CA PHE A 248 -34.44 -6.64 -13.99
C PHE A 248 -35.21 -5.33 -14.06
N GLN A 249 -36.51 -5.38 -13.73
CA GLN A 249 -37.40 -4.20 -13.81
C GLN A 249 -37.42 -3.53 -15.20
N GLY A 250 -37.34 -4.31 -16.27
CA GLY A 250 -37.30 -3.83 -17.65
C GLY A 250 -35.95 -3.22 -18.08
N GLN A 251 -34.92 -3.28 -17.23
CA GLN A 251 -33.55 -2.89 -17.59
C GLN A 251 -32.71 -4.13 -17.87
N ALA A 252 -31.99 -4.14 -18.98
CA ALA A 252 -31.06 -5.21 -19.30
C ALA A 252 -29.86 -5.18 -18.34
N LEU A 253 -29.48 -6.34 -17.82
CA LEU A 253 -28.32 -6.55 -16.99
C LEU A 253 -27.18 -7.11 -17.84
N GLU A 254 -25.99 -6.53 -17.71
CA GLU A 254 -24.74 -7.06 -18.26
C GLU A 254 -24.09 -7.95 -17.20
N LEU A 255 -23.87 -9.22 -17.52
CA LEU A 255 -23.15 -10.15 -16.67
C LEU A 255 -21.75 -10.36 -17.26
N GLU A 256 -20.73 -9.97 -16.50
CA GLU A 256 -19.33 -10.28 -16.78
C GLU A 256 -18.75 -11.12 -15.62
N GLU A 257 -17.76 -11.96 -15.91
CA GLU A 257 -16.99 -12.62 -14.86
C GLU A 257 -16.27 -11.54 -14.05
N ALA A 258 -16.42 -11.57 -12.72
CA ALA A 258 -15.79 -10.58 -11.88
C ALA A 258 -14.27 -10.76 -11.89
N PRO A 259 -13.48 -9.70 -12.12
CA PRO A 259 -12.02 -9.80 -12.02
C PRO A 259 -11.63 -10.09 -10.57
N TYR A 260 -10.41 -10.59 -10.34
CA TYR A 260 -9.97 -10.90 -8.98
C TYR A 260 -10.14 -9.68 -8.03
N PRO A 261 -10.46 -9.90 -6.73
CA PRO A 261 -10.79 -8.83 -5.78
C PRO A 261 -9.82 -7.65 -5.71
N LYS A 262 -8.53 -7.93 -5.98
CA LYS A 262 -7.44 -6.95 -5.95
C LYS A 262 -7.24 -6.22 -7.27
N ASP A 263 -7.70 -6.79 -8.38
CA ASP A 263 -7.63 -6.19 -9.72
C ASP A 263 -8.76 -5.15 -9.92
N ILE A 264 -9.75 -5.13 -9.01
CA ILE A 264 -10.78 -4.11 -8.97
C ILE A 264 -10.20 -2.77 -8.46
N TYR A 265 -10.08 -1.81 -9.37
CA TYR A 265 -9.86 -0.42 -9.01
C TYR A 265 -11.13 0.22 -8.42
N TRP A 266 -11.42 -0.03 -7.14
CA TRP A 266 -12.61 0.43 -6.42
C TRP A 266 -12.89 1.95 -6.56
N GLN A 267 -11.84 2.76 -6.75
CA GLN A 267 -11.97 4.21 -6.92
C GLN A 267 -12.49 4.62 -8.31
N ASN A 268 -12.30 3.74 -9.29
CA ASN A 268 -12.61 3.98 -10.69
C ASN A 268 -13.92 3.32 -11.13
N LEU A 269 -14.58 2.55 -10.25
CA LEU A 269 -15.86 1.91 -10.57
C LEU A 269 -16.91 2.92 -11.08
N LYS A 270 -16.88 4.16 -10.58
CA LYS A 270 -17.77 5.25 -11.00
C LYS A 270 -17.57 5.74 -12.45
N TYR A 271 -16.47 5.40 -13.11
CA TYR A 271 -16.18 5.86 -14.47
C TYR A 271 -16.67 4.81 -15.46
N ASN A 272 -17.49 5.24 -16.40
CA ASN A 272 -17.93 4.40 -17.52
C ASN A 272 -16.73 3.95 -18.37
N LYS A 273 -16.86 2.81 -19.05
CA LYS A 273 -15.83 2.26 -19.98
C LYS A 273 -15.38 3.36 -20.98
N SER A 274 -16.30 4.21 -21.45
CA SER A 274 -16.01 5.35 -22.34
C SER A 274 -15.08 6.41 -21.74
N ASP A 275 -15.23 6.73 -20.45
CA ASP A 275 -14.40 7.74 -19.78
C ASP A 275 -12.99 7.20 -19.49
N GLN A 276 -12.90 5.89 -19.22
CA GLN A 276 -11.61 5.21 -19.09
C GLN A 276 -10.87 5.21 -20.43
N PHE A 277 -11.58 4.87 -21.52
CA PHE A 277 -11.04 4.93 -22.88
C PHE A 277 -10.58 6.34 -23.26
N LYS A 278 -11.38 7.39 -22.99
CA LYS A 278 -10.96 8.80 -23.21
C LYS A 278 -9.64 9.14 -22.51
N ARG A 279 -9.48 8.71 -21.26
CA ARG A 279 -8.23 8.94 -20.50
C ARG A 279 -7.05 8.18 -21.12
N GLN A 280 -7.28 6.94 -21.57
CA GLN A 280 -6.27 6.16 -22.29
C GLN A 280 -5.86 6.85 -23.59
N CYS A 281 -6.82 7.34 -24.40
CA CYS A 281 -6.54 8.10 -25.62
C CYS A 281 -5.76 9.39 -25.35
N ILE A 282 -6.09 10.13 -24.27
CA ILE A 282 -5.34 11.33 -23.87
C ILE A 282 -3.91 10.96 -23.49
N SER A 283 -3.73 9.91 -22.66
CA SER A 283 -2.41 9.44 -22.26
C SER A 283 -1.58 8.97 -23.45
N PHE A 284 -2.20 8.23 -24.36
CA PHE A 284 -1.59 7.79 -25.62
C PHE A 284 -1.20 8.99 -26.50
N GLY A 285 -2.09 9.97 -26.65
CA GLY A 285 -1.84 11.18 -27.42
C GLY A 285 -0.66 12.00 -26.86
N VAL A 286 -0.57 12.16 -25.54
CA VAL A 286 0.57 12.83 -24.89
C VAL A 286 1.89 12.09 -25.16
N ASN A 287 1.89 10.76 -25.02
CA ASN A 287 3.09 9.95 -25.29
C ASN A 287 3.48 10.00 -26.77
N PHE A 288 2.51 9.92 -27.68
CA PHE A 288 2.71 10.01 -29.12
C PHE A 288 3.29 11.36 -29.54
N CYS A 289 2.75 12.47 -29.01
CA CYS A 289 3.31 13.81 -29.22
C CYS A 289 4.75 13.91 -28.70
N GLY A 290 5.04 13.33 -27.52
CA GLY A 290 6.41 13.25 -27.00
C GLY A 290 7.36 12.53 -27.96
N MET A 291 6.96 11.38 -28.49
CA MET A 291 7.75 10.64 -29.49
C MET A 291 7.93 11.41 -30.80
N LEU A 292 6.90 12.11 -31.29
CA LEU A 292 7.01 12.96 -32.47
C LEU A 292 8.00 14.10 -32.28
N ILE A 293 8.03 14.72 -31.09
CA ILE A 293 9.02 15.76 -30.76
C ILE A 293 10.42 15.15 -30.79
N CYS A 294 10.63 13.98 -30.16
CA CYS A 294 11.92 13.29 -30.21
C CYS A 294 12.35 12.96 -31.64
N LEU A 295 11.43 12.50 -32.49
CA LEU A 295 11.69 12.21 -33.91
C LEU A 295 12.06 13.49 -34.66
N LEU A 296 11.33 14.58 -34.45
CA LEU A 296 11.59 15.87 -35.08
C LEU A 296 12.95 16.44 -34.68
N VAL A 297 13.32 16.34 -33.39
CA VAL A 297 14.64 16.73 -32.91
C VAL A 297 15.74 15.90 -33.57
N ASN A 298 15.58 14.58 -33.64
CA ASN A 298 16.53 13.70 -34.33
C ASN A 298 16.64 14.04 -35.81
N TRP A 299 15.52 14.29 -36.49
CA TRP A 299 15.50 14.67 -37.90
C TRP A 299 16.21 16.01 -38.15
N LEU A 300 15.91 17.04 -37.34
CA LEU A 300 16.59 18.34 -37.42
C LEU A 300 18.10 18.19 -37.19
N MET A 301 18.49 17.32 -36.27
CA MET A 301 19.89 17.07 -35.98
C MET A 301 20.60 16.41 -37.17
N VAL A 302 19.98 15.42 -37.82
CA VAL A 302 20.50 14.79 -39.04
C VAL A 302 20.57 15.79 -40.20
N ALA A 303 19.55 16.63 -40.38
CA ALA A 303 19.54 17.66 -41.43
C ALA A 303 20.66 18.69 -41.21
N TRP A 304 20.85 19.13 -39.96
CA TRP A 304 21.95 20.02 -39.59
C TRP A 304 23.32 19.37 -39.82
N GLN A 305 23.43 18.07 -39.51
CA GLN A 305 24.63 17.27 -39.76
C GLN A 305 24.98 17.20 -41.25
N GLN A 306 23.98 16.98 -42.13
CA GLN A 306 24.18 16.96 -43.58
C GLN A 306 24.59 18.33 -44.15
N TYR A 307 24.10 19.42 -43.55
CA TYR A 307 24.45 20.77 -43.98
C TYR A 307 25.90 21.14 -43.63
N ASN A 308 26.37 20.72 -42.44
CA ASN A 308 27.74 20.95 -41.98
C ASN A 308 28.65 19.77 -42.40
N ASN A 309 29.04 19.77 -43.68
CA ASN A 309 29.73 18.67 -44.37
C ASN A 309 31.21 18.46 -44.00
N ASP A 310 31.79 19.29 -43.13
CA ASP A 310 33.26 19.43 -43.10
C ASP A 310 34.02 18.30 -42.38
N SER A 311 33.34 17.36 -41.70
CA SER A 311 34.01 16.14 -41.20
C SER A 311 33.06 15.01 -40.79
N HIS A 312 33.11 13.88 -41.52
CA HIS A 312 32.39 12.65 -41.17
C HIS A 312 32.67 12.13 -39.75
N PHE A 313 33.88 12.38 -39.22
CA PHE A 313 34.23 11.99 -37.86
C PHE A 313 33.47 12.79 -36.80
N LEU A 314 33.42 14.12 -36.92
CA LEU A 314 32.72 14.98 -35.96
C LEU A 314 31.22 14.70 -35.98
N GLN A 315 30.69 14.43 -37.16
CA GLN A 315 29.31 14.01 -37.41
C GLN A 315 28.95 12.71 -36.66
N ASN A 316 29.78 11.66 -36.80
CA ASN A 316 29.58 10.42 -36.06
C ASN A 316 29.68 10.63 -34.54
N LEU A 317 30.64 11.43 -34.08
CA LEU A 317 30.83 11.73 -32.66
C LEU A 317 29.62 12.48 -32.06
N ILE A 318 29.07 13.45 -32.79
CA ILE A 318 27.86 14.19 -32.39
C ILE A 318 26.66 13.25 -32.33
N SER A 319 26.51 12.33 -33.30
CA SER A 319 25.41 11.36 -33.29
C SER A 319 25.47 10.40 -32.09
N ILE A 320 26.67 9.93 -31.73
CA ILE A 320 26.89 9.07 -30.57
C ILE A 320 26.55 9.83 -29.28
N ILE A 321 27.05 11.06 -29.14
CA ILE A 321 26.77 11.91 -27.97
C ILE A 321 25.28 12.18 -27.84
N ALA A 322 24.60 12.51 -28.94
CA ALA A 322 23.15 12.73 -28.92
C ALA A 322 22.39 11.47 -28.53
N SER A 323 22.77 10.30 -29.05
CA SER A 323 22.15 9.02 -28.65
C SER A 323 22.35 8.71 -27.17
N ILE A 324 23.51 9.03 -26.61
CA ILE A 324 23.80 8.88 -25.17
C ILE A 324 22.94 9.86 -24.37
N LEU A 325 22.88 11.13 -24.76
CA LEU A 325 22.05 12.13 -24.10
C LEU A 325 20.56 11.76 -24.14
N ASN A 326 20.07 11.24 -25.26
CA ASN A 326 18.68 10.81 -25.39
C ASN A 326 18.38 9.62 -24.46
N SER A 327 19.32 8.67 -24.34
CA SER A 327 19.21 7.57 -23.37
C SER A 327 19.19 8.07 -21.92
N ILE A 328 20.04 9.04 -21.57
CA ILE A 328 20.08 9.66 -20.24
C ILE A 328 18.78 10.40 -19.94
N LEU A 329 18.25 11.16 -20.91
CA LEU A 329 17.00 11.90 -20.77
C LEU A 329 15.82 10.94 -20.55
N ASN A 330 15.73 9.89 -21.36
CA ASN A 330 14.70 8.86 -21.21
C ASN A 330 14.78 8.18 -19.84
N PHE A 331 15.99 7.82 -19.39
CA PHE A 331 16.20 7.27 -18.06
C PHE A 331 15.76 8.25 -16.96
N ALA A 332 16.13 9.53 -17.06
CA ALA A 332 15.76 10.55 -16.09
C ALA A 332 14.24 10.81 -16.06
N ILE A 333 13.56 10.76 -17.21
CA ILE A 333 12.11 10.88 -17.29
C ILE A 333 11.44 9.69 -16.60
N ILE A 334 11.89 8.46 -16.88
CA ILE A 334 11.36 7.24 -16.25
C ILE A 334 11.57 7.30 -14.73
N GLU A 335 12.79 7.61 -14.28
CA GLU A 335 13.12 7.73 -12.86
C GLU A 335 12.32 8.86 -12.19
N MET A 336 12.08 9.98 -12.88
CA MET A 336 11.24 11.06 -12.35
C MET A 336 9.78 10.60 -12.21
N ILE A 337 9.25 9.85 -13.17
CA ILE A 337 7.90 9.27 -13.10
C ILE A 337 7.82 8.28 -11.93
N GLU A 338 8.81 7.39 -11.77
CA GLU A 338 8.87 6.44 -10.66
C GLU A 338 9.05 7.15 -9.31
N TYR A 339 9.90 8.16 -9.22
CA TYR A 339 10.09 8.98 -8.02
C TYR A 339 8.79 9.71 -7.64
N LEU A 340 8.12 10.32 -8.61
CA LEU A 340 6.82 10.95 -8.43
C LEU A 340 5.73 9.93 -8.07
N GLY A 341 5.84 8.66 -8.48
CA GLY A 341 4.98 7.59 -7.97
C GLY A 341 5.29 7.24 -6.50
N SER A 342 6.57 7.03 -6.19
CA SER A 342 7.04 6.56 -4.88
C SER A 342 6.82 7.54 -3.73
N GLN A 343 6.83 8.85 -4.00
CA GLN A 343 6.56 9.86 -2.96
C GLN A 343 5.09 9.84 -2.48
N TYR A 344 4.20 9.15 -3.20
CA TYR A 344 2.77 9.17 -2.90
C TYR A 344 2.20 7.83 -2.41
N GLU A 345 2.84 6.69 -2.67
CA GLU A 345 2.45 5.36 -2.18
C GLU A 345 3.69 4.50 -1.85
N LEU A 346 3.59 3.63 -0.85
CA LEU A 346 4.60 2.58 -0.67
C LEU A 346 4.62 1.79 -1.98
N VAL A 347 5.72 1.83 -2.72
CA VAL A 347 5.82 1.17 -4.04
C VAL A 347 5.70 -0.33 -3.78
N GLU A 348 4.48 -0.83 -3.88
CA GLU A 348 4.24 -2.26 -3.90
C GLU A 348 4.79 -2.81 -5.21
N PHE A 349 5.25 -4.05 -5.16
CA PHE A 349 5.80 -4.68 -6.34
C PHE A 349 4.69 -5.00 -7.35
N GLU A 350 4.54 -4.13 -8.36
CA GLU A 350 3.57 -4.28 -9.44
C GLU A 350 4.09 -5.24 -10.52
N ILE A 351 3.61 -6.49 -10.51
CA ILE A 351 3.99 -7.50 -11.52
C ILE A 351 3.56 -7.07 -12.93
N SER A 352 2.42 -6.39 -13.05
CA SER A 352 1.94 -5.83 -14.31
C SER A 352 2.95 -4.85 -14.93
N SER A 353 3.50 -3.95 -14.13
CA SER A 353 4.53 -2.99 -14.57
C SER A 353 5.80 -3.69 -15.04
N PHE A 354 6.23 -4.73 -14.31
CA PHE A 354 7.35 -5.57 -14.72
C PHE A 354 7.09 -6.25 -16.08
N GLY A 355 5.94 -6.91 -16.21
CA GLY A 355 5.55 -7.58 -17.45
C GLY A 355 5.46 -6.61 -18.63
N ALA A 356 4.83 -5.45 -18.44
CA ALA A 356 4.74 -4.41 -19.45
C ALA A 356 6.12 -3.91 -19.89
N ARG A 357 7.08 -3.79 -18.96
CA ARG A 357 8.47 -3.42 -19.26
C ARG A 357 9.18 -4.48 -20.09
N VAL A 358 8.99 -5.76 -19.78
CA VAL A 358 9.52 -6.88 -20.58
C VAL A 358 8.96 -6.85 -22.00
N VAL A 359 7.63 -6.76 -22.14
CA VAL A 359 6.95 -6.69 -23.44
C VAL A 359 7.41 -5.47 -24.25
N THR A 360 7.51 -4.31 -23.62
CA THR A 360 8.00 -3.08 -24.29
C THR A 360 9.44 -3.23 -24.79
N ASN A 361 10.32 -3.83 -23.99
CA ASN A 361 11.71 -4.10 -24.40
C ASN A 361 11.76 -5.08 -25.58
N MET A 362 10.93 -6.12 -25.57
CA MET A 362 10.86 -7.10 -26.66
C MET A 362 10.28 -6.49 -27.95
N LEU A 363 9.24 -5.67 -27.86
CA LEU A 363 8.68 -4.95 -29.01
C LEU A 363 9.68 -3.94 -29.59
N SER A 364 10.40 -3.21 -28.73
CA SER A 364 11.46 -2.28 -29.16
C SER A 364 12.60 -3.03 -29.85
N PHE A 365 13.03 -4.16 -29.26
CA PHE A 365 14.02 -5.03 -29.87
C PHE A 365 13.57 -5.52 -31.25
N SER A 366 12.35 -6.05 -31.34
CA SER A 366 11.75 -6.52 -32.58
C SER A 366 11.75 -5.44 -33.66
N PHE A 367 11.40 -4.21 -33.27
CA PHE A 367 11.43 -3.08 -34.18
C PHE A 367 12.86 -2.72 -34.62
N TYR A 368 13.89 -2.74 -33.79
CA TYR A 368 15.25 -2.34 -34.24
C TYR A 368 16.11 -3.47 -34.79
N LEU A 369 15.67 -4.73 -34.66
CA LEU A 369 16.43 -5.91 -35.05
C LEU A 369 16.87 -5.93 -36.53
N PRO A 370 16.06 -5.51 -37.53
CA PRO A 370 16.48 -5.53 -38.94
C PRO A 370 17.72 -4.69 -39.25
N VAL A 371 17.95 -3.59 -38.52
CA VAL A 371 19.10 -2.68 -38.75
C VAL A 371 20.30 -3.09 -37.91
N LEU A 372 20.05 -3.51 -36.66
CA LEU A 372 21.09 -3.77 -35.68
C LEU A 372 20.91 -5.16 -35.05
N PRO A 373 21.31 -6.24 -35.75
CA PRO A 373 21.18 -7.61 -35.25
C PRO A 373 21.85 -7.84 -33.89
N ILE A 374 22.92 -7.09 -33.60
CA ILE A 374 23.65 -7.15 -32.33
C ILE A 374 22.79 -6.76 -31.12
N ILE A 375 21.71 -6.00 -31.31
CA ILE A 375 20.77 -5.64 -30.25
C ILE A 375 20.14 -6.90 -29.64
N GLY A 376 19.99 -8.00 -30.38
CA GLY A 376 19.44 -9.25 -29.83
C GLY A 376 20.28 -9.81 -28.69
N PHE A 377 21.60 -9.79 -28.84
CA PHE A 377 22.52 -10.21 -27.79
C PHE A 377 22.44 -9.31 -26.56
N PHE A 378 22.42 -7.99 -26.75
CA PHE A 378 22.28 -7.04 -25.63
C PHE A 378 20.92 -7.12 -24.95
N THR A 379 19.85 -7.38 -25.70
CA THR A 379 18.49 -7.57 -25.14
C THR A 379 18.44 -8.84 -24.30
N LEU A 380 19.08 -9.93 -24.74
CA LEU A 380 19.20 -11.16 -23.96
C LEU A 380 19.92 -10.90 -22.62
N ILE A 381 21.07 -10.22 -22.65
CA ILE A 381 21.81 -9.83 -21.44
C ILE A 381 20.94 -8.95 -20.55
N SER A 382 20.25 -7.96 -21.14
CA SER A 382 19.35 -7.06 -20.42
C SER A 382 18.24 -7.82 -19.71
N LEU A 383 17.58 -8.78 -20.37
CA LEU A 383 16.53 -9.62 -19.77
C LEU A 383 17.06 -10.49 -18.62
N ILE A 384 18.27 -11.05 -18.76
CA ILE A 384 18.93 -11.81 -17.68
C ILE A 384 19.20 -10.91 -16.47
N LEU A 385 19.80 -9.73 -16.68
CA LEU A 385 20.07 -8.76 -15.62
C LEU A 385 18.77 -8.26 -14.98
N LEU A 386 17.74 -8.00 -15.79
CA LEU A 386 16.42 -7.59 -15.34
C LEU A 386 15.82 -8.67 -14.42
N TYR A 387 15.87 -9.94 -14.82
CA TYR A 387 15.43 -11.06 -13.98
C TYR A 387 16.14 -11.08 -12.63
N TYR A 388 17.47 -10.95 -12.59
CA TYR A 388 18.21 -10.95 -11.32
C TYR A 388 17.91 -9.72 -10.45
N THR A 389 17.82 -8.52 -11.04
CA THR A 389 17.46 -7.29 -10.32
C THR A 389 16.06 -7.42 -9.70
N TYR A 390 15.08 -7.88 -10.48
CA TYR A 390 13.71 -8.03 -10.00
C TYR A 390 13.57 -9.14 -8.97
N LYS A 391 14.29 -10.26 -9.14
CA LYS A 391 14.41 -11.30 -8.12
C LYS A 391 15.01 -10.75 -6.82
N TYR A 392 16.07 -9.96 -6.90
CA TYR A 392 16.68 -9.31 -5.74
C TYR A 392 15.71 -8.37 -5.03
N VAL A 393 15.01 -7.51 -5.79
CA VAL A 393 13.97 -6.60 -5.27
C VAL A 393 12.86 -7.39 -4.58
N LEU A 394 12.38 -8.47 -5.20
CA LEU A 394 11.31 -9.31 -4.64
C LEU A 394 11.75 -10.03 -3.36
N LEU A 395 13.00 -10.51 -3.29
CA LEU A 395 13.55 -11.12 -2.07
C LEU A 395 13.78 -10.11 -0.93
N ARG A 396 14.13 -8.85 -1.27
CA ARG A 396 14.43 -7.81 -0.28
C ARG A 396 13.18 -7.09 0.22
N ASN A 397 12.17 -6.93 -0.64
CA ASN A 397 10.91 -6.30 -0.27
C ASN A 397 10.06 -7.31 0.52
N ARG A 398 9.76 -6.97 1.78
CA ARG A 398 9.16 -7.89 2.77
C ARG A 398 7.70 -8.28 2.51
N SER A 399 7.05 -7.76 1.47
CA SER A 399 5.66 -8.09 1.18
C SER A 399 5.38 -8.03 -0.32
N VAL A 400 5.22 -9.19 -0.94
CA VAL A 400 4.42 -9.34 -2.15
C VAL A 400 2.97 -9.43 -1.67
N SER A 401 2.27 -8.30 -1.61
CA SER A 401 0.89 -8.25 -1.09
C SER A 401 -0.13 -8.83 -2.07
N PHE A 402 0.26 -9.15 -3.31
CA PHE A 402 -0.64 -9.45 -4.41
C PHE A 402 -0.49 -10.88 -4.94
N GLN A 403 -1.61 -11.58 -5.00
CA GLN A 403 -1.80 -12.66 -5.96
C GLN A 403 -2.47 -12.00 -7.15
N TYR A 404 -1.76 -11.96 -8.27
CA TYR A 404 -2.33 -11.47 -9.51
C TYR A 404 -3.14 -12.59 -10.14
N GLY A 405 -4.25 -12.22 -10.78
CA GLY A 405 -4.97 -13.15 -11.63
C GLY A 405 -4.12 -13.65 -12.79
N ASN A 406 -4.53 -14.78 -13.37
CA ASN A 406 -3.90 -15.29 -14.60
C ASN A 406 -4.12 -14.35 -15.80
N GLU A 407 -5.13 -13.46 -15.73
CA GLU A 407 -5.49 -12.49 -16.76
C GLU A 407 -4.30 -11.63 -17.21
N ILE A 408 -3.50 -11.11 -16.28
CA ILE A 408 -2.36 -10.26 -16.64
C ILE A 408 -1.32 -11.03 -17.46
N SER A 409 -1.07 -12.29 -17.10
CA SER A 409 -0.14 -13.14 -17.85
C SER A 409 -0.67 -13.45 -19.24
N VAL A 410 -1.98 -13.65 -19.38
CA VAL A 410 -2.65 -13.84 -20.68
C VAL A 410 -2.50 -12.57 -21.53
N GLU A 411 -2.89 -11.42 -21.00
CA GLU A 411 -2.82 -10.13 -21.72
C GLU A 411 -1.39 -9.79 -22.16
N LEU A 412 -0.39 -10.06 -21.31
CA LEU A 412 1.02 -9.87 -21.65
C LEU A 412 1.50 -10.83 -22.74
N THR A 413 0.96 -12.05 -22.77
CA THR A 413 1.27 -13.04 -23.82
C THR A 413 0.64 -12.63 -25.15
N ASP A 414 -0.61 -12.16 -25.12
CA ASP A 414 -1.31 -11.64 -26.30
C ASP A 414 -0.56 -10.43 -26.88
N LEU A 415 -0.01 -9.55 -26.03
CA LEU A 415 0.83 -8.44 -26.48
C LEU A 415 2.16 -8.88 -27.13
N LEU A 416 2.71 -10.04 -26.75
CA LEU A 416 3.93 -10.57 -27.39
C LEU A 416 3.68 -11.04 -28.83
N GLU A 417 2.45 -11.37 -29.20
CA GLU A 417 2.11 -11.79 -30.57
C GLU A 417 2.35 -10.66 -31.59
N TYR A 418 2.22 -9.41 -31.15
CA TYR A 418 2.49 -8.23 -31.96
C TYR A 418 3.98 -8.07 -32.35
N ILE A 419 4.89 -8.84 -31.74
CA ILE A 419 6.32 -8.83 -32.10
C ILE A 419 6.51 -9.16 -33.59
N ILE A 420 5.76 -10.12 -34.13
CA ILE A 420 5.91 -10.59 -35.52
C ILE A 420 5.53 -9.50 -36.53
N PRO A 421 4.30 -8.93 -36.51
CA PRO A 421 3.96 -7.86 -37.45
C PRO A 421 4.83 -6.61 -37.26
N VAL A 422 5.24 -6.29 -36.03
CA VAL A 422 6.14 -5.16 -35.76
C VAL A 422 7.52 -5.39 -36.39
N PHE A 423 8.07 -6.60 -36.28
CA PHE A 423 9.33 -6.97 -36.92
C PHE A 423 9.24 -6.82 -38.45
N CYS A 424 8.20 -7.40 -39.06
CA CYS A 424 8.03 -7.35 -40.51
C CYS A 424 7.79 -5.92 -41.02
N ALA A 425 7.01 -5.12 -40.29
CA ALA A 425 6.78 -3.71 -40.64
C ALA A 425 8.06 -2.90 -40.54
N SER A 426 8.83 -3.12 -39.48
CA SER A 426 10.16 -2.54 -39.33
C SER A 426 11.09 -2.93 -40.49
N GLN A 427 11.06 -4.20 -40.92
CA GLN A 427 11.85 -4.67 -42.05
C GLN A 427 11.51 -3.86 -43.31
N ILE A 428 10.21 -3.66 -43.63
CA ILE A 428 9.80 -2.81 -44.75
C ILE A 428 10.37 -1.39 -44.60
N ILE A 429 10.20 -0.77 -43.43
CA ILE A 429 10.63 0.61 -43.17
C ILE A 429 12.14 0.75 -43.36
N PHE A 430 12.94 -0.08 -42.69
CA PHE A 430 14.39 0.10 -42.73
C PHE A 430 15.02 -0.38 -44.02
N TYR A 431 14.55 -1.47 -44.62
CA TYR A 431 15.04 -1.85 -45.94
C TYR A 431 14.67 -0.80 -46.98
N SER A 432 13.52 -0.14 -46.85
CA SER A 432 13.17 0.95 -47.77
C SER A 432 14.13 2.13 -47.74
N ILE A 433 14.70 2.38 -46.56
CA ILE A 433 15.65 3.47 -46.34
C ILE A 433 17.07 3.05 -46.75
N VAL A 434 17.45 1.80 -46.50
CA VAL A 434 18.84 1.34 -46.63
C VAL A 434 19.13 0.69 -47.98
N THR A 435 18.16 0.03 -48.61
CA THR A 435 18.39 -0.81 -49.79
C THR A 435 17.27 -0.68 -50.81
N ASP A 436 17.58 -0.27 -52.03
CA ASP A 436 16.60 -0.07 -53.11
C ASP A 436 16.12 -1.40 -53.76
N GLN A 437 16.13 -2.51 -53.01
CA GLN A 437 15.79 -3.84 -53.51
C GLN A 437 14.30 -4.14 -53.35
N GLN A 438 13.57 -4.15 -54.47
CA GLN A 438 12.12 -4.43 -54.54
C GLN A 438 11.70 -5.76 -53.88
N ILE A 439 12.54 -6.79 -53.90
CA ILE A 439 12.22 -8.13 -53.36
C ILE A 439 11.95 -8.08 -51.85
N GLN A 440 12.72 -7.28 -51.09
CA GLN A 440 12.58 -7.18 -49.64
C GLN A 440 11.24 -6.55 -49.23
N TYR A 441 10.71 -5.63 -50.05
CA TYR A 441 9.39 -5.02 -49.82
C TYR A 441 8.27 -6.04 -49.97
N ILE A 442 8.34 -6.91 -50.99
CA ILE A 442 7.32 -7.94 -51.22
C ILE A 442 7.34 -8.93 -50.06
N LEU A 443 8.52 -9.42 -49.67
CA LEU A 443 8.66 -10.35 -48.55
C LEU A 443 8.21 -9.72 -47.23
N GLY A 444 8.60 -8.47 -46.96
CA GLY A 444 8.16 -7.74 -45.77
C GLY A 444 6.63 -7.56 -45.74
N SER A 445 6.02 -7.22 -46.88
CA SER A 445 4.56 -7.04 -46.99
C SER A 445 3.80 -8.35 -46.74
N ILE A 446 4.29 -9.46 -47.31
CA ILE A 446 3.75 -10.80 -47.03
C ILE A 446 3.92 -11.13 -45.54
N GLY A 447 5.08 -10.83 -44.96
CA GLY A 447 5.36 -11.04 -43.54
C GLY A 447 4.43 -10.25 -42.62
N VAL A 448 4.16 -8.97 -42.92
CA VAL A 448 3.19 -8.16 -42.16
C VAL A 448 1.79 -8.76 -42.26
N PHE A 449 1.36 -9.15 -43.46
CA PHE A 449 0.05 -9.77 -43.66
C PHE A 449 -0.09 -11.08 -42.86
N LEU A 450 0.91 -11.96 -42.90
CA LEU A 450 0.93 -13.19 -42.10
C LEU A 450 1.00 -12.89 -40.60
N GLY A 451 1.80 -11.91 -40.18
CA GLY A 451 1.87 -11.48 -38.79
C GLY A 451 0.54 -10.97 -38.27
N LEU A 452 -0.20 -10.19 -39.07
CA LEU A 452 -1.55 -9.77 -38.74
C LEU A 452 -2.52 -10.95 -38.64
N ILE A 453 -2.43 -11.93 -39.55
CA ILE A 453 -3.23 -13.16 -39.43
C ILE A 453 -2.93 -13.85 -38.09
N VAL A 454 -1.66 -13.98 -37.71
CA VAL A 454 -1.29 -14.60 -36.42
C VAL A 454 -1.91 -13.86 -35.24
N VAL A 455 -1.85 -12.52 -35.22
CA VAL A 455 -2.48 -11.70 -34.16
C VAL A 455 -4.00 -11.83 -34.13
N PHE A 456 -4.64 -11.98 -35.29
CA PHE A 456 -6.09 -12.18 -35.36
C PHE A 456 -6.53 -13.62 -35.09
N VAL A 457 -5.63 -14.60 -35.17
CA VAL A 457 -5.95 -15.98 -34.83
C VAL A 457 -5.69 -16.17 -33.34
N PRO A 458 -6.74 -16.33 -32.50
CA PRO A 458 -6.55 -16.46 -31.06
C PRO A 458 -5.65 -17.67 -30.76
N MET A 459 -4.48 -17.42 -30.15
CA MET A 459 -3.52 -18.47 -29.79
C MET A 459 -4.14 -19.55 -28.92
N ASP A 460 -5.15 -19.20 -28.12
CA ASP A 460 -5.93 -20.15 -27.36
C ASP A 460 -6.58 -21.23 -28.23
N SER A 461 -7.02 -20.88 -29.44
CA SER A 461 -7.59 -21.85 -30.38
C SER A 461 -6.53 -22.76 -30.97
N ILE A 462 -5.37 -22.21 -31.35
CA ILE A 462 -4.22 -22.97 -31.83
C ILE A 462 -3.72 -23.91 -30.73
N THR A 463 -3.59 -23.40 -29.51
CA THR A 463 -3.14 -24.15 -28.34
C THR A 463 -4.13 -25.25 -28.00
N LYS A 464 -5.46 -24.99 -28.06
CA LYS A 464 -6.49 -26.03 -27.88
C LYS A 464 -6.46 -27.10 -28.99
N LEU A 465 -6.08 -26.71 -30.20
CA LEU A 465 -5.93 -27.63 -31.33
C LEU A 465 -4.70 -28.52 -31.17
N ILE A 466 -3.55 -27.93 -30.84
CA ILE A 466 -2.25 -28.62 -30.72
C ILE A 466 -2.17 -29.42 -29.43
N PHE A 467 -2.56 -28.79 -28.31
CA PHE A 467 -2.54 -29.39 -26.98
C PHE A 467 -3.96 -29.72 -26.57
N LYS A 468 -4.24 -31.01 -26.41
CA LYS A 468 -5.49 -31.48 -25.80
C LYS A 468 -5.54 -30.98 -24.35
N ARG A 469 -6.13 -29.81 -24.13
CA ARG A 469 -6.20 -29.16 -22.82
C ARG A 469 -6.88 -30.12 -21.85
N ILE A 470 -6.14 -30.60 -20.85
CA ILE A 470 -6.76 -31.25 -19.70
C ILE A 470 -7.52 -30.13 -19.00
N GLN A 471 -8.84 -30.11 -19.18
CA GLN A 471 -9.67 -29.16 -18.46
C GLN A 471 -9.44 -29.42 -16.97
N ALA A 472 -9.08 -28.37 -16.24
CA ALA A 472 -9.07 -28.44 -14.79
C ALA A 472 -10.47 -28.88 -14.38
N LYS A 473 -10.55 -29.90 -13.52
CA LYS A 473 -11.84 -30.33 -12.99
C LYS A 473 -12.46 -29.10 -12.30
N PRO A 474 -13.71 -28.72 -12.61
CA PRO A 474 -14.34 -27.56 -12.00
C PRO A 474 -14.29 -27.71 -10.48
N ASN A 475 -14.10 -26.58 -9.78
CA ASN A 475 -14.10 -26.61 -8.33
C ASN A 475 -15.53 -26.77 -7.82
N ASP A 476 -15.90 -28.02 -7.54
CA ASP A 476 -17.18 -28.38 -6.93
C ASP A 476 -17.19 -28.13 -5.41
N GLU A 477 -16.08 -27.63 -4.82
CA GLU A 477 -16.06 -27.25 -3.41
C GLU A 477 -17.04 -26.10 -3.14
N ASP A 478 -17.72 -26.21 -2.00
CA ASP A 478 -18.63 -25.21 -1.50
C ASP A 478 -17.90 -23.89 -1.21
N PHE A 479 -18.50 -22.77 -1.59
CA PHE A 479 -17.92 -21.44 -1.41
C PHE A 479 -17.53 -21.17 0.03
N GLN A 480 -18.30 -21.62 1.03
CA GLN A 480 -17.95 -21.37 2.43
C GLN A 480 -16.70 -22.15 2.87
N THR A 481 -16.50 -23.34 2.31
CA THR A 481 -15.29 -24.14 2.51
C THR A 481 -14.11 -23.50 1.78
N ALA A 482 -14.27 -23.17 0.49
CA ALA A 482 -13.24 -22.55 -0.32
C ALA A 482 -12.81 -21.16 0.22
N LYS A 483 -13.76 -20.40 0.80
CA LYS A 483 -13.53 -19.08 1.40
C LYS A 483 -12.48 -19.10 2.51
N GLN A 484 -12.31 -20.22 3.21
CA GLN A 484 -11.28 -20.38 4.24
C GLN A 484 -9.86 -20.44 3.65
N HIS A 485 -9.74 -20.84 2.38
CA HIS A 485 -8.48 -20.92 1.65
C HIS A 485 -8.16 -19.63 0.87
N PHE A 486 -9.14 -18.73 0.73
CA PHE A 486 -8.91 -17.46 0.06
C PHE A 486 -8.02 -16.55 0.89
N LYS A 487 -6.89 -16.13 0.31
CA LYS A 487 -6.02 -15.13 0.94
C LYS A 487 -6.71 -13.77 1.03
N THR A 488 -7.58 -13.46 0.08
CA THR A 488 -8.35 -12.22 0.03
C THR A 488 -9.70 -12.41 -0.63
N THR A 489 -10.71 -11.73 -0.10
CA THR A 489 -12.09 -11.70 -0.63
C THR A 489 -12.45 -10.31 -1.17
N TYR A 490 -13.55 -10.21 -1.91
CA TYR A 490 -14.11 -8.91 -2.35
C TYR A 490 -14.45 -8.02 -1.15
N ALA A 491 -15.10 -8.57 -0.12
CA ALA A 491 -15.36 -7.87 1.12
C ALA A 491 -14.09 -7.25 1.74
N GLN A 492 -13.01 -8.03 1.85
CA GLN A 492 -11.75 -7.56 2.43
C GLN A 492 -11.01 -6.54 1.54
N SER A 493 -11.13 -6.68 0.23
CA SER A 493 -10.47 -5.79 -0.73
C SER A 493 -11.23 -4.47 -0.91
N ASN A 494 -12.52 -4.45 -0.57
CA ASN A 494 -13.35 -3.26 -0.64
C ASN A 494 -12.93 -2.24 0.43
N PRO A 495 -12.41 -1.07 0.05
CA PRO A 495 -11.95 -0.06 1.00
C PRO A 495 -13.09 0.52 1.84
N ALA A 496 -14.35 0.41 1.39
CA ALA A 496 -15.50 0.84 2.18
C ALA A 496 -15.73 -0.09 3.39
N ILE A 497 -15.59 -1.41 3.20
CA ILE A 497 -15.80 -2.41 4.24
C ILE A 497 -14.66 -2.38 5.26
N ASP A 498 -13.41 -2.35 4.81
CA ASP A 498 -12.23 -2.18 5.68
C ASP A 498 -12.36 -0.93 6.58
N LEU A 499 -12.92 0.15 6.04
CA LEU A 499 -13.21 1.36 6.81
C LEU A 499 -14.35 1.17 7.81
N ILE A 500 -15.42 0.44 7.47
CA ILE A 500 -16.52 0.12 8.38
C ILE A 500 -16.00 -0.68 9.57
N GLU A 501 -15.27 -1.77 9.29
CA GLU A 501 -14.70 -2.66 10.32
C GLU A 501 -13.77 -1.89 11.26
N LYS A 502 -12.83 -1.09 10.71
CA LYS A 502 -11.94 -0.25 11.53
C LYS A 502 -12.72 0.72 12.41
N ASN A 503 -13.82 1.31 11.91
CA ASN A 503 -14.63 2.22 12.73
C ASN A 503 -15.45 1.47 13.79
N LEU A 504 -15.96 0.26 13.50
CA LEU A 504 -16.64 -0.60 14.47
C LEU A 504 -15.69 -0.98 15.61
N ILE A 505 -14.49 -1.44 15.27
CA ILE A 505 -13.43 -1.76 16.24
C ILE A 505 -13.09 -0.52 17.08
N LEU A 506 -12.97 0.67 16.47
CA LEU A 506 -12.71 1.91 17.20
C LEU A 506 -13.87 2.30 18.13
N LYS A 507 -15.13 2.11 17.74
CA LYS A 507 -16.30 2.38 18.59
C LYS A 507 -16.36 1.43 19.78
N GLN A 508 -16.18 0.14 19.55
CA GLN A 508 -16.04 -0.85 20.62
C GLN A 508 -14.87 -0.49 21.53
N ALA A 509 -13.77 0.01 20.95
CA ALA A 509 -12.62 0.42 21.72
C ALA A 509 -12.86 1.63 22.64
N GLN A 510 -13.73 2.55 22.21
CA GLN A 510 -14.15 3.68 23.03
C GLN A 510 -15.12 3.24 24.14
N GLN A 511 -15.98 2.26 23.88
CA GLN A 511 -16.97 1.78 24.85
C GLN A 511 -16.36 0.92 25.98
N TYR A 512 -15.39 0.05 25.67
CA TYR A 512 -14.91 -0.95 26.65
C TYR A 512 -13.62 -0.59 27.38
N GLY A 513 -12.96 0.52 27.04
CA GLY A 513 -11.67 0.94 27.62
C GLY A 513 -10.48 0.07 27.16
N THR A 514 -9.33 0.70 26.91
CA THR A 514 -8.17 0.13 26.18
C THR A 514 -7.65 -1.23 26.67
N SER A 515 -7.87 -1.59 27.93
CA SER A 515 -7.39 -2.85 28.53
C SER A 515 -8.23 -4.07 28.12
N LYS A 516 -9.55 -3.95 28.03
CA LYS A 516 -10.44 -5.07 27.65
C LYS A 516 -10.41 -5.37 26.14
N ILE A 517 -10.07 -4.38 25.32
CA ILE A 517 -10.02 -4.55 23.86
C ILE A 517 -8.83 -5.38 23.43
N LYS A 518 -7.69 -5.28 24.11
CA LYS A 518 -6.54 -6.12 23.77
C LYS A 518 -6.91 -7.60 23.92
N GLN A 519 -7.65 -7.94 24.97
CA GLN A 519 -8.20 -9.28 25.20
C GLN A 519 -9.32 -9.65 24.21
N ALA A 520 -10.20 -8.72 23.85
CA ALA A 520 -11.27 -8.97 22.87
C ALA A 520 -10.72 -9.16 21.44
N PHE A 521 -9.71 -8.39 21.06
CA PHE A 521 -9.05 -8.42 19.75
C PHE A 521 -8.22 -9.69 19.58
N GLU A 522 -7.49 -10.11 20.62
CA GLU A 522 -6.83 -11.43 20.65
C GLU A 522 -7.85 -12.58 20.54
N LYS A 523 -9.09 -12.41 21.05
CA LYS A 523 -10.19 -13.37 20.86
C LYS A 523 -10.86 -13.33 19.49
N THR A 524 -10.92 -12.17 18.81
CA THR A 524 -11.58 -12.04 17.48
C THR A 524 -10.66 -12.37 16.32
N LEU A 525 -9.34 -12.24 16.50
CA LEU A 525 -8.34 -12.71 15.55
C LEU A 525 -8.15 -14.23 15.57
N GLN A 526 -8.70 -14.93 16.58
CA GLN A 526 -8.84 -16.37 16.51
C GLN A 526 -10.00 -16.70 15.57
N PRO A 527 -9.79 -17.51 14.52
CA PRO A 527 -10.84 -17.83 13.56
C PRO A 527 -11.98 -18.54 14.27
N GLN A 528 -13.10 -17.85 14.45
CA GLN A 528 -14.31 -18.47 14.97
C GLN A 528 -14.91 -19.36 13.87
N LYS A 529 -15.12 -20.65 14.20
CA LYS A 529 -15.97 -21.54 13.39
C LYS A 529 -17.37 -20.95 13.33
N GLN A 530 -17.71 -20.31 12.22
CA GLN A 530 -19.08 -19.85 11.96
C GLN A 530 -19.94 -21.03 11.50
N ASN A 531 -21.05 -21.24 12.19
CA ASN A 531 -22.09 -22.19 11.78
C ASN A 531 -23.00 -21.53 10.73
N ASN A 532 -23.38 -22.33 9.73
CA ASN A 532 -24.28 -22.10 8.59
C ASN A 532 -25.04 -20.77 8.52
N VAL A 533 -24.78 -20.00 7.46
CA VAL A 533 -25.61 -18.86 7.01
C VAL A 533 -25.87 -19.01 5.51
N ASP A 534 -27.13 -18.80 5.12
CA ASP A 534 -27.64 -18.79 3.74
C ASP A 534 -27.00 -17.69 2.87
N VAL A 535 -27.12 -17.87 1.55
CA VAL A 535 -26.60 -17.02 0.45
C VAL A 535 -26.56 -15.53 0.82
N VAL A 536 -25.35 -15.00 1.00
CA VAL A 536 -25.11 -13.58 1.29
C VAL A 536 -24.87 -12.84 -0.02
N ILE A 537 -25.80 -11.96 -0.40
CA ILE A 537 -25.58 -10.99 -1.46
C ILE A 537 -24.75 -9.84 -0.87
N GLU A 538 -23.47 -9.74 -1.27
CA GLU A 538 -22.63 -8.59 -0.95
C GLU A 538 -22.91 -7.46 -1.97
N ILE A 539 -23.73 -6.47 -1.57
CA ILE A 539 -24.01 -5.26 -2.37
C ILE A 539 -22.92 -4.21 -2.17
#